data_AF-A0A537E8V0-F1
#
_entry.id   AF-A0A537E8V0-F1
#
_cell.length_a   1.000
_cell.length_b   1.000
_cell.length_c   1.000
_cell.angle_alpha   90.00
_cell.angle_beta   90.00
_cell.angle_gamma   90.00
#
_symmetry.space_group_name_H-M   'P 1'
#
loop_
_entity.id
_entity.type
_entity.pdbx_description
1 polymer ?
#
loop_
_entity_poly.entity_id
_entity_poly.type
_entity_poly.pdbx_seq_one_letter_code
_entity_poly.pdbx_strand_id
1 'polypeptide(L)'
;MSAAKRPLGAIASGEVDHVVIIFKENHTFDNYFGTFPGVNGMTMPRSPNPPPQDPDHRHSAWLTRQTTSVRQQFVEADIPAYFAYARKFTLCDQYFTDVAGPSTPNHSMVLAAGSPFIDNPHPGDPSRIASSLPLSIESHKLSWGNYGGYAFQYLSGVGGRNKFTSDQFAKDAAAGKLPNVSWVYATSRFNEHPPDPGKGPMGNVTTGTQSSTDKESLRG
;
A
#
# COMPACT_ATOMS: atom_id res chain seq x y z
N MET A 1 -7.59 43.99 22.46
CA MET A 1 -8.17 42.64 22.34
C MET A 1 -7.08 41.75 21.75
N SER A 2 -6.51 40.84 22.55
CA SER A 2 -5.39 39.98 22.16
C SER A 2 -5.95 38.62 21.76
N ALA A 3 -5.67 38.17 20.54
CA ALA A 3 -6.02 36.83 20.09
C ALA A 3 -5.13 35.80 20.82
N ALA A 4 -5.75 34.90 21.57
CA ALA A 4 -5.05 33.84 22.27
C ALA A 4 -4.37 32.89 21.26
N LYS A 5 -3.06 32.73 21.43
CA LYS A 5 -2.20 31.80 20.69
C LYS A 5 -2.60 30.36 21.08
N ARG A 6 -3.15 29.57 20.14
CA ARG A 6 -3.47 28.14 20.37
C ARG A 6 -2.17 27.39 20.72
N PRO A 7 -2.16 26.53 21.75
CA PRO A 7 -1.01 25.69 22.03
C PRO A 7 -0.83 24.67 20.91
N LEU A 8 0.41 24.50 20.45
CA LEU A 8 0.82 23.35 19.65
C LEU A 8 0.78 22.12 20.55
N GLY A 9 -0.20 21.24 20.33
CA GLY A 9 -0.32 19.99 21.08
C GLY A 9 -1.76 19.51 21.28
N ALA A 10 -2.45 19.19 20.19
CA ALA A 10 -3.63 18.32 20.23
C ALA A 10 -3.80 17.73 18.82
N ILE A 11 -3.55 16.42 18.68
CA ILE A 11 -4.15 15.67 17.58
C ILE A 11 -5.67 15.83 17.74
N ALA A 12 -6.37 16.11 16.63
CA ALA A 12 -7.80 16.36 16.64
C ALA A 12 -8.58 15.29 17.44
N SER A 13 -9.65 15.75 18.07
CA SER A 13 -10.70 15.01 18.78
C SER A 13 -10.89 13.56 18.33
N GLY A 14 -11.12 12.65 19.30
CA GLY A 14 -11.27 11.21 19.08
C GLY A 14 -12.45 10.81 18.19
N GLU A 15 -12.30 10.98 16.89
CA GLU A 15 -13.23 10.51 15.84
C GLU A 15 -12.72 9.25 15.12
N VAL A 16 -11.42 8.94 15.22
CA VAL A 16 -10.80 7.78 14.57
C VAL A 16 -10.08 6.91 15.60
N ASP A 17 -10.65 5.75 15.90
CA ASP A 17 -10.06 4.77 16.82
C ASP A 17 -9.05 3.82 16.14
N HIS A 18 -9.24 3.60 14.83
CA HIS A 18 -8.47 2.65 14.03
C HIS A 18 -8.05 3.25 12.69
N VAL A 19 -6.76 3.15 12.38
CA VAL A 19 -6.18 3.41 11.06
C VAL A 19 -5.81 2.07 10.43
N VAL A 20 -6.35 1.80 9.24
CA VAL A 20 -6.02 0.59 8.47
C VAL A 20 -5.32 1.02 7.19
N ILE A 21 -4.10 0.52 6.99
CA ILE A 21 -3.26 0.79 5.82
C ILE A 21 -3.18 -0.49 4.99
N ILE A 22 -3.80 -0.49 3.81
CA ILE A 22 -3.85 -1.65 2.92
C ILE A 22 -2.77 -1.48 1.85
N PHE A 23 -1.85 -2.45 1.75
CA PHE A 23 -0.84 -2.49 0.70
C PHE A 23 -1.35 -3.24 -0.53
N LYS A 24 -1.21 -2.59 -1.68
CA LYS A 24 -1.37 -3.13 -3.04
C LYS A 24 -0.06 -2.96 -3.78
N GLU A 25 0.15 -3.73 -4.84
CA GLU A 25 1.45 -3.85 -5.50
C GLU A 25 1.40 -3.36 -6.96
N ASN A 26 2.48 -2.72 -7.40
CA ASN A 26 2.94 -2.66 -8.79
C ASN A 26 2.01 -2.03 -9.84
N HIS A 27 1.13 -1.11 -9.46
CA HIS A 27 0.32 -0.34 -10.39
C HIS A 27 0.54 1.18 -10.21
N THR A 28 0.78 1.87 -11.32
CA THR A 28 0.87 3.34 -11.33
C THR A 28 -0.51 3.97 -11.25
N PHE A 29 -0.57 5.25 -10.87
CA PHE A 29 -1.82 6.00 -10.87
C PHE A 29 -2.51 5.96 -12.24
N ASP A 30 -1.79 6.28 -13.31
CA ASP A 30 -2.37 6.27 -14.67
C ASP A 30 -2.81 4.88 -15.11
N ASN A 31 -2.22 3.81 -14.57
CA ASN A 31 -2.68 2.47 -14.88
C ASN A 31 -4.06 2.16 -14.29
N TYR A 32 -4.40 2.65 -13.09
CA TYR A 32 -5.70 2.40 -12.46
C TYR A 32 -6.72 3.52 -12.71
N PHE A 33 -6.28 4.77 -12.60
CA PHE A 33 -7.16 5.93 -12.51
C PHE A 33 -6.89 6.97 -13.59
N GLY A 34 -6.04 6.71 -14.58
CA GLY A 34 -5.75 7.68 -15.67
C GLY A 34 -6.99 8.12 -16.46
N THR A 35 -8.07 7.33 -16.42
CA THR A 35 -9.38 7.66 -17.04
C THR A 35 -10.45 8.13 -16.05
N PHE A 36 -10.11 8.29 -14.76
CA PHE A 36 -11.05 8.78 -13.76
C PHE A 36 -11.41 10.25 -14.04
N PRO A 37 -12.69 10.66 -13.97
CA PRO A 37 -13.08 12.03 -14.30
C PRO A 37 -12.36 13.08 -13.44
N GLY A 38 -11.75 14.07 -14.10
CA GLY A 38 -11.16 15.25 -13.45
C GLY A 38 -9.69 15.12 -13.04
N VAL A 39 -9.07 13.95 -13.21
CA VAL A 39 -7.64 13.75 -12.90
C VAL A 39 -6.76 14.22 -14.06
N ASN A 40 -5.51 14.57 -13.76
CA ASN A 40 -4.50 14.86 -14.79
C ASN A 40 -3.86 13.56 -15.32
N GLY A 41 -4.68 12.70 -15.92
CA GLY A 41 -4.28 11.38 -16.39
C GLY A 41 -3.84 11.33 -17.85
N MET A 42 -3.10 10.29 -18.22
CA MET A 42 -2.79 9.96 -19.61
C MET A 42 -3.85 9.04 -20.23
N THR A 43 -4.01 9.09 -21.56
CA THR A 43 -4.75 8.06 -22.31
C THR A 43 -3.76 7.06 -22.91
N MET A 44 -3.89 5.79 -22.52
CA MET A 44 -3.04 4.68 -22.93
C MET A 44 -3.88 3.49 -23.46
N PRO A 45 -3.28 2.55 -24.20
CA PRO A 45 -3.93 1.29 -24.56
C PRO A 45 -4.51 0.55 -23.34
N ARG A 46 -5.62 -0.18 -23.54
CA ARG A 46 -6.26 -0.95 -22.47
C ARG A 46 -5.34 -2.06 -21.95
N SER A 47 -5.20 -2.16 -20.64
CA SER A 47 -4.42 -3.20 -19.97
C SER A 47 -5.17 -4.54 -20.02
N PRO A 48 -4.50 -5.67 -20.29
CA PRO A 48 -5.09 -6.98 -20.05
C PRO A 48 -5.21 -7.24 -18.53
N ASN A 49 -6.06 -8.20 -18.18
CA ASN A 49 -6.30 -8.62 -16.80
C ASN A 49 -6.29 -10.16 -16.70
N PRO A 50 -5.26 -10.79 -16.11
CA PRO A 50 -4.09 -10.15 -15.50
C PRO A 50 -3.16 -9.48 -16.54
N PRO A 51 -2.28 -8.55 -16.11
CA PRO A 51 -1.14 -8.11 -16.91
C PRO A 51 -0.30 -9.31 -17.39
N PRO A 52 0.37 -9.23 -18.56
CA PRO A 52 1.05 -10.38 -19.14
C PRO A 52 2.31 -10.79 -18.38
N GLN A 53 2.97 -9.83 -17.75
CA GLN A 53 4.17 -10.02 -16.92
C GLN A 53 4.35 -8.79 -16.04
N ASP A 54 5.14 -8.94 -14.98
CA ASP A 54 5.63 -7.83 -14.19
C ASP A 54 6.65 -6.98 -14.95
N PRO A 55 6.37 -5.67 -15.17
CA PRO A 55 7.35 -4.76 -15.75
C PRO A 55 8.57 -4.63 -14.84
N ASP A 56 9.76 -4.47 -15.43
CA ASP A 56 10.96 -4.16 -14.67
C ASP A 56 10.78 -2.81 -13.96
N HIS A 57 10.74 -2.87 -12.64
CA HIS A 57 10.47 -1.75 -11.77
C HIS A 57 11.63 -1.51 -10.78
N ARG A 58 12.83 -1.98 -11.14
CA ARG A 58 14.10 -1.63 -10.48
C ARG A 58 14.45 -0.16 -10.70
N HIS A 59 15.32 0.38 -9.84
CA HIS A 59 15.77 1.76 -9.94
C HIS A 59 16.39 2.09 -11.31
N SER A 60 17.20 1.18 -11.86
CA SER A 60 17.81 1.34 -13.18
C SER A 60 16.79 1.41 -14.32
N ALA A 61 15.69 0.64 -14.23
CA ALA A 61 14.60 0.73 -15.19
C ALA A 61 13.87 2.07 -15.08
N TRP A 62 13.66 2.56 -13.87
CA TRP A 62 13.05 3.88 -13.65
C TRP A 62 13.85 5.03 -14.28
N LEU A 63 15.18 4.96 -14.26
CA LEU A 63 16.04 5.97 -14.88
C LEU A 63 15.88 6.06 -16.41
N THR A 64 15.45 4.97 -17.05
CA THR A 64 15.25 4.91 -18.52
C THR A 64 13.77 4.90 -18.93
N ARG A 65 12.85 5.03 -17.96
CA ARG A 65 11.40 4.82 -18.15
C ARG A 65 10.77 5.64 -19.28
N GLN A 66 11.35 6.79 -19.64
CA GLN A 66 10.83 7.61 -20.73
C GLN A 66 10.70 6.82 -22.05
N THR A 67 11.60 5.88 -22.29
CA THR A 67 11.62 5.05 -23.51
C THR A 67 11.31 3.58 -23.24
N THR A 68 11.36 3.11 -21.99
CA THR A 68 11.23 1.68 -21.64
C THR A 68 9.95 1.32 -20.89
N SER A 69 9.19 2.29 -20.37
CA SER A 69 7.99 1.99 -19.57
C SER A 69 6.90 1.30 -20.38
N VAL A 70 6.26 0.29 -19.80
CA VAL A 70 4.97 -0.23 -20.28
C VAL A 70 3.90 0.86 -20.11
N ARG A 71 3.15 1.16 -21.18
CA ARG A 71 2.08 2.17 -21.18
C ARG A 71 0.74 1.52 -21.46
N GLN A 72 0.04 1.12 -20.40
CA GLN A 72 -1.28 0.50 -20.46
C GLN A 72 -2.12 0.97 -19.28
N GLN A 73 -3.45 0.99 -19.43
CA GLN A 73 -4.38 1.42 -18.37
C GLN A 73 -5.64 0.57 -18.32
N PHE A 74 -6.17 0.39 -17.13
CA PHE A 74 -7.54 -0.07 -16.91
C PHE A 74 -8.51 1.10 -17.09
N VAL A 75 -9.74 0.78 -17.47
CA VAL A 75 -10.87 1.71 -17.46
C VAL A 75 -11.90 1.28 -16.43
N GLU A 76 -12.89 2.14 -16.16
CA GLU A 76 -13.94 1.86 -15.18
C GLU A 76 -14.61 0.48 -15.38
N ALA A 77 -14.85 0.08 -16.63
CA ALA A 77 -15.44 -1.21 -16.95
C ALA A 77 -14.56 -2.42 -16.57
N ASP A 78 -13.25 -2.24 -16.41
CA ASP A 78 -12.32 -3.31 -15.97
C ASP A 78 -12.27 -3.45 -14.45
N ILE A 79 -12.30 -2.31 -13.73
CA ILE A 79 -12.11 -2.22 -12.27
C ILE A 79 -13.18 -1.34 -11.59
N PRO A 80 -14.48 -1.67 -11.74
CA PRO A 80 -15.57 -0.80 -11.32
C PRO A 80 -15.58 -0.51 -9.82
N ALA A 81 -15.10 -1.45 -8.99
CA ALA A 81 -14.99 -1.25 -7.54
C ALA A 81 -14.01 -0.12 -7.18
N TYR A 82 -12.85 -0.05 -7.83
CA TYR A 82 -11.89 1.04 -7.57
C TYR A 82 -12.45 2.40 -7.97
N PHE A 83 -13.14 2.50 -9.11
CA PHE A 83 -13.81 3.74 -9.52
C PHE A 83 -14.95 4.12 -8.58
N ALA A 84 -15.69 3.15 -8.05
CA ALA A 84 -16.70 3.38 -7.02
C ALA A 84 -16.08 3.93 -5.73
N TYR A 85 -14.95 3.38 -5.26
CA TYR A 85 -14.22 3.92 -4.11
C TYR A 85 -13.72 5.33 -4.35
N ALA A 86 -13.11 5.59 -5.49
CA ALA A 86 -12.60 6.92 -5.85
C ALA A 86 -13.71 7.97 -5.97
N ARG A 87 -14.96 7.59 -6.29
CA ARG A 87 -16.11 8.50 -6.25
C ARG A 87 -16.68 8.70 -4.84
N LYS A 88 -16.62 7.68 -3.99
CA LYS A 88 -17.20 7.70 -2.65
C LYS A 88 -16.27 8.34 -1.61
N PHE A 89 -14.96 8.21 -1.83
CA PHE A 89 -13.91 8.64 -0.91
C PHE A 89 -12.90 9.54 -1.62
N THR A 90 -11.89 9.97 -0.89
CA THR A 90 -10.83 10.83 -1.42
C THR A 90 -9.85 10.02 -2.29
N LEU A 91 -9.61 10.49 -3.51
CA LEU A 91 -8.54 10.02 -4.40
C LEU A 91 -7.44 11.09 -4.48
N CYS A 92 -6.18 10.71 -4.26
CA CYS A 92 -5.03 11.60 -4.38
C CYS A 92 -4.32 11.37 -5.72
N ASP A 93 -4.46 12.29 -6.68
CA ASP A 93 -3.89 12.19 -8.03
C ASP A 93 -2.47 12.79 -8.18
N GLN A 94 -1.92 13.30 -7.08
CA GLN A 94 -0.54 13.80 -6.98
C GLN A 94 0.22 13.12 -5.82
N TYR A 95 -0.03 11.82 -5.63
CA TYR A 95 0.68 10.99 -4.65
C TYR A 95 1.78 10.18 -5.34
N PHE A 96 3.02 10.32 -4.86
CA PHE A 96 4.19 9.68 -5.45
C PHE A 96 4.87 8.75 -4.46
N THR A 97 5.47 7.71 -5.00
CA THR A 97 6.36 6.84 -4.23
C THR A 97 7.62 7.61 -3.82
N ASP A 98 8.12 7.40 -2.60
CA ASP A 98 9.31 8.09 -2.08
C ASP A 98 10.59 7.65 -2.79
N VAL A 99 10.71 6.36 -3.09
CA VAL A 99 11.86 5.78 -3.78
C VAL A 99 11.45 5.32 -5.16
N ALA A 100 12.12 5.87 -6.17
CA ALA A 100 12.03 5.43 -7.56
C ALA A 100 12.59 4.00 -7.74
N GLY A 101 11.81 2.98 -7.38
CA GLY A 101 12.27 1.60 -7.33
C GLY A 101 11.17 0.65 -6.85
N PRO A 102 11.54 -0.57 -6.42
CA PRO A 102 10.60 -1.65 -6.16
C PRO A 102 9.91 -1.62 -4.80
N SER A 103 9.19 -2.69 -4.46
CA SER A 103 8.31 -2.78 -3.29
C SER A 103 9.04 -2.54 -1.96
N THR A 104 10.18 -3.21 -1.72
CA THR A 104 10.84 -3.15 -0.39
C THR A 104 11.24 -1.74 0.04
N PRO A 105 11.93 -0.92 -0.78
CA PRO A 105 12.29 0.43 -0.35
C PRO A 105 11.06 1.29 -0.03
N ASN A 106 9.98 1.16 -0.80
CA ASN A 106 8.78 1.97 -0.59
C ASN A 106 7.93 1.48 0.59
N HIS A 107 7.88 0.17 0.84
CA HIS A 107 7.27 -0.37 2.05
C HIS A 107 8.02 0.07 3.31
N SER A 108 9.35 0.13 3.25
CA SER A 108 10.17 0.71 4.32
C SER A 108 9.85 2.19 4.56
N MET A 109 9.65 2.99 3.50
CA MET A 109 9.26 4.39 3.63
C MET A 109 7.91 4.57 4.33
N VAL A 110 6.90 3.77 4.01
CA VAL A 110 5.60 3.81 4.71
C VAL A 110 5.73 3.44 6.20
N LEU A 111 6.61 2.49 6.53
CA LEU A 111 6.77 1.99 7.89
C LEU A 111 7.68 2.85 8.77
N ALA A 112 8.60 3.61 8.18
CA ALA A 112 9.70 4.23 8.92
C ALA A 112 10.12 5.61 8.43
N ALA A 113 9.48 6.15 7.38
CA ALA A 113 9.92 7.37 6.70
C ALA A 113 11.41 7.32 6.30
N GLY A 114 11.90 6.11 5.98
CA GLY A 114 13.28 5.86 5.61
C GLY A 114 13.45 4.50 4.97
N SER A 115 14.41 4.40 4.05
CA SER A 115 14.82 3.15 3.42
C SER A 115 16.34 3.12 3.26
N PRO A 116 17.02 2.03 3.68
CA PRO A 116 18.43 1.82 3.35
C PRO A 116 18.60 1.24 1.93
N PHE A 117 17.50 0.97 1.24
CA PHE A 117 17.46 0.28 -0.04
C PHE A 117 17.06 1.24 -1.16
N ILE A 118 17.67 1.05 -2.33
CA ILE A 118 17.22 1.65 -3.60
C ILE A 118 16.51 0.59 -4.49
N ASP A 119 16.91 -0.67 -4.34
CA ASP A 119 16.32 -1.86 -4.98
C ASP A 119 15.98 -2.92 -3.93
N ASN A 120 15.22 -3.96 -4.29
CA ASN A 120 14.91 -5.05 -3.37
C ASN A 120 16.20 -5.72 -2.87
N PRO A 121 16.39 -5.86 -1.54
CA PRO A 121 17.62 -6.41 -0.99
C PRO A 121 17.76 -7.89 -1.30
N HIS A 122 19.00 -8.37 -1.26
CA HIS A 122 19.29 -9.80 -1.38
C HIS A 122 18.78 -10.56 -0.16
N PRO A 123 18.43 -11.85 -0.29
CA PRO A 123 18.11 -12.69 0.85
C PRO A 123 19.23 -12.66 1.90
N GLY A 124 18.87 -12.38 3.16
CA GLY A 124 19.82 -12.31 4.27
C GLY A 124 20.48 -10.94 4.50
N ASP A 125 20.09 -9.89 3.77
CA ASP A 125 20.63 -8.54 3.98
C ASP A 125 20.51 -8.09 5.46
N PRO A 126 21.62 -7.63 6.08
CA PRO A 126 21.64 -7.27 7.50
C PRO A 126 21.12 -5.85 7.79
N SER A 127 20.84 -5.04 6.76
CA SER A 127 20.42 -3.64 6.93
C SER A 127 19.12 -3.54 7.71
N ARG A 128 19.09 -2.62 8.70
CA ARG A 128 17.92 -2.37 9.53
C ARG A 128 17.68 -0.89 9.73
N ILE A 129 16.41 -0.52 9.90
CA ILE A 129 15.97 0.85 10.16
C ILE A 129 15.69 0.98 11.66
N ALA A 130 16.39 1.90 12.31
CA ALA A 130 16.36 2.05 13.77
C ALA A 130 15.07 2.72 14.28
N SER A 131 14.58 3.73 13.56
CA SER A 131 13.36 4.47 13.91
C SER A 131 12.22 4.00 13.02
N SER A 132 11.05 3.72 13.59
CA SER A 132 9.90 3.26 12.82
C SER A 132 8.58 3.69 13.45
N LEU A 133 7.53 3.76 12.62
CA LEU A 133 6.19 4.11 13.05
C LEU A 133 5.62 3.14 14.11
N PRO A 134 5.82 1.80 14.01
CA PRO A 134 5.47 0.87 15.10
C PRO A 134 6.07 1.25 16.47
N LEU A 135 7.36 1.61 16.52
CA LEU A 135 8.02 2.04 17.76
C LEU A 135 7.45 3.37 18.28
N SER A 136 7.14 4.29 17.37
CA SER A 136 6.51 5.57 17.73
C SER A 136 5.09 5.37 18.27
N ILE A 137 4.32 4.43 17.73
CA ILE A 137 2.98 4.10 18.22
C ILE A 137 3.06 3.53 19.65
N GLU A 138 3.99 2.60 19.89
CA GLU A 138 4.20 2.02 21.22
C GLU A 138 4.60 3.06 22.27
N SER A 139 5.47 4.01 21.91
CA SER A 139 5.89 5.07 22.84
C SER A 139 4.73 6.00 23.25
N HIS A 140 3.65 6.04 22.45
CA HIS A 140 2.42 6.75 22.74
C HIS A 140 1.33 5.86 23.36
N LYS A 141 1.68 4.64 23.80
CA LYS A 141 0.77 3.67 24.44
C LYS A 141 -0.41 3.26 23.54
N LEU A 142 -0.20 3.31 22.23
CA LEU A 142 -1.15 2.81 21.24
C LEU A 142 -0.74 1.42 20.76
N SER A 143 -1.70 0.68 20.24
CA SER A 143 -1.50 -0.68 19.72
C SER A 143 -1.33 -0.70 18.21
N TRP A 144 -0.58 -1.68 17.70
CA TRP A 144 -0.44 -1.89 16.26
C TRP A 144 -0.38 -3.37 15.88
N GLY A 145 -0.71 -3.67 14.63
CA GLY A 145 -0.69 -5.03 14.08
C GLY A 145 -0.17 -5.08 12.66
N ASN A 146 0.64 -6.10 12.39
CA ASN A 146 1.16 -6.43 11.07
C ASN A 146 0.45 -7.69 10.54
N TYR A 147 -0.47 -7.50 9.59
CA TYR A 147 -1.21 -8.57 8.93
C TYR A 147 -0.53 -8.92 7.61
N GLY A 148 0.41 -9.87 7.64
CA GLY A 148 1.09 -10.42 6.46
C GLY A 148 2.28 -9.63 5.90
N GLY A 149 2.66 -8.50 6.51
CA GLY A 149 3.70 -7.61 6.01
C GLY A 149 5.13 -8.10 6.23
N TYR A 150 5.85 -8.31 5.14
CA TYR A 150 7.23 -8.79 5.17
C TYR A 150 8.24 -7.69 5.55
N ALA A 151 7.97 -6.43 5.18
CA ALA A 151 8.93 -5.33 5.33
C ALA A 151 9.27 -4.99 6.80
N PHE A 152 8.44 -5.41 7.75
CA PHE A 152 8.71 -5.30 9.19
C PHE A 152 10.00 -6.00 9.62
N GLN A 153 10.46 -7.00 8.86
CA GLN A 153 11.73 -7.68 9.14
C GLN A 153 12.95 -6.75 9.08
N TYR A 154 12.84 -5.63 8.36
CA TYR A 154 13.91 -4.63 8.23
C TYR A 154 13.87 -3.57 9.33
N LEU A 155 12.94 -3.66 10.28
CA LEU A 155 12.82 -2.69 11.37
C LEU A 155 13.51 -3.24 12.64
N SER A 156 14.49 -2.51 13.15
CA SER A 156 15.23 -2.88 14.37
C SER A 156 14.29 -3.02 15.56
N GLY A 157 14.36 -4.15 16.27
CA GLY A 157 13.56 -4.40 17.47
C GLY A 157 12.05 -4.61 17.21
N VAL A 158 11.61 -4.62 15.96
CA VAL A 158 10.20 -4.78 15.57
C VAL A 158 9.97 -6.10 14.81
N GLY A 159 10.93 -6.54 14.01
CA GLY A 159 10.82 -7.76 13.20
C GLY A 159 10.27 -8.97 13.97
N GLY A 160 9.16 -9.54 13.47
CA GLY A 160 8.49 -10.70 14.06
C GLY A 160 7.46 -10.41 15.15
N ARG A 161 7.39 -9.18 15.68
CA ARG A 161 6.39 -8.78 16.70
C ARG A 161 5.03 -8.46 16.05
N ASN A 162 3.96 -8.63 16.82
CA ASN A 162 2.56 -8.32 16.44
C ASN A 162 2.21 -8.78 15.01
N LYS A 163 2.72 -9.96 14.63
CA LYS A 163 2.61 -10.52 13.29
C LYS A 163 1.43 -11.49 13.24
N PHE A 164 0.55 -11.27 12.30
CA PHE A 164 -0.63 -12.09 12.02
C PHE A 164 -0.62 -12.51 10.54
N THR A 165 -1.42 -13.50 10.19
CA THR A 165 -1.69 -13.81 8.78
C THR A 165 -2.57 -12.72 8.17
N SER A 166 -2.47 -12.50 6.85
CA SER A 166 -3.35 -11.55 6.13
C SER A 166 -4.83 -11.80 6.44
N ASP A 167 -5.24 -13.08 6.46
CA ASP A 167 -6.65 -13.47 6.63
C ASP A 167 -7.16 -13.29 8.06
N GLN A 168 -6.26 -13.09 9.04
CA GLN A 168 -6.65 -12.80 10.41
C GLN A 168 -7.26 -11.40 10.55
N PHE A 169 -6.89 -10.46 9.67
CA PHE A 169 -7.40 -9.08 9.72
C PHE A 169 -8.93 -9.04 9.71
N ALA A 170 -9.56 -9.76 8.79
CA ALA A 170 -11.02 -9.76 8.66
C ALA A 170 -11.71 -10.33 9.92
N LYS A 171 -11.10 -11.33 10.56
CA LYS A 171 -11.61 -11.94 11.80
C LYS A 171 -11.49 -10.97 12.97
N ASP A 172 -10.37 -10.28 13.09
CA ASP A 172 -10.16 -9.28 14.16
C ASP A 172 -11.06 -8.07 13.97
N ALA A 173 -11.25 -7.62 12.72
CA ALA A 173 -12.20 -6.56 12.37
C ALA A 173 -13.63 -6.93 12.78
N ALA A 174 -14.12 -8.10 12.37
CA ALA A 174 -15.46 -8.57 12.72
C ALA A 174 -15.66 -8.78 14.23
N ALA A 175 -14.59 -9.09 14.97
CA ALA A 175 -14.63 -9.27 16.41
C ALA A 175 -14.43 -7.98 17.23
N GLY A 176 -14.24 -6.81 16.58
CA GLY A 176 -13.94 -5.55 17.26
C GLY A 176 -12.57 -5.55 17.99
N LYS A 177 -11.60 -6.31 17.46
CA LYS A 177 -10.27 -6.56 18.07
C LYS A 177 -9.12 -5.90 17.32
N LEU A 178 -9.40 -5.00 16.38
CA LEU A 178 -8.33 -4.32 15.65
C LEU A 178 -7.45 -3.50 16.60
N PRO A 179 -6.13 -3.46 16.37
CA PRO A 179 -5.27 -2.49 17.04
C PRO A 179 -5.54 -1.07 16.51
N ASN A 180 -4.97 -0.05 17.17
CA ASN A 180 -5.12 1.34 16.73
C ASN A 180 -4.57 1.57 15.32
N VAL A 181 -3.49 0.88 14.94
CA VAL A 181 -2.92 0.93 13.58
C VAL A 181 -2.72 -0.49 13.03
N SER A 182 -3.36 -0.79 11.91
CA SER A 182 -3.23 -2.08 11.22
C SER A 182 -2.61 -1.90 9.85
N TRP A 183 -1.49 -2.58 9.58
CA TRP A 183 -0.99 -2.73 8.22
C TRP A 183 -1.42 -4.06 7.65
N VAL A 184 -2.03 -4.04 6.48
CA VAL A 184 -2.65 -5.21 5.84
C VAL A 184 -2.03 -5.44 4.48
N TYR A 185 -1.24 -6.49 4.38
CA TYR A 185 -0.62 -6.94 3.14
C TYR A 185 -1.47 -8.05 2.57
N ALA A 186 -2.01 -7.83 1.37
CA ALA A 186 -2.77 -8.87 0.69
C ALA A 186 -1.87 -10.07 0.34
N THR A 187 -2.45 -11.27 0.32
CA THR A 187 -1.74 -12.47 -0.15
C THR A 187 -1.42 -12.36 -1.64
N SER A 188 -0.54 -13.21 -2.17
CA SER A 188 -0.16 -13.19 -3.59
C SER A 188 -1.33 -13.28 -4.58
N ARG A 189 -2.44 -13.89 -4.16
CA ARG A 189 -3.67 -13.96 -4.96
C ARG A 189 -4.39 -12.61 -5.07
N PHE A 190 -4.23 -11.74 -4.07
CA PHE A 190 -5.04 -10.53 -3.88
C PHE A 190 -4.25 -9.22 -3.85
N ASN A 191 -2.91 -9.29 -3.90
CA ASN A 191 -2.03 -8.12 -3.85
C ASN A 191 -1.95 -7.34 -5.17
N GLU A 192 -2.45 -7.93 -6.26
CA GLU A 192 -2.50 -7.34 -7.60
C GLU A 192 -1.13 -7.23 -8.27
N HIS A 193 -0.07 -7.74 -7.63
CA HIS A 193 1.25 -7.79 -8.24
C HIS A 193 1.17 -8.55 -9.58
N PRO A 194 1.55 -7.93 -10.71
CA PRO A 194 1.61 -8.60 -12.00
C PRO A 194 2.37 -9.93 -11.92
N PRO A 195 2.05 -10.90 -12.79
CA PRO A 195 2.64 -12.22 -12.70
C PRO A 195 4.15 -12.19 -12.99
N ASP A 196 4.92 -12.78 -12.09
CA ASP A 196 6.29 -13.18 -12.39
C ASP A 196 6.28 -14.30 -13.45
N PRO A 197 7.25 -14.33 -14.38
CA PRO A 197 7.40 -15.43 -15.31
C PRO A 197 7.44 -16.79 -14.59
N GLY A 198 6.51 -17.68 -14.92
CA GLY A 198 6.45 -19.05 -14.38
C GLY A 198 5.86 -19.19 -12.97
N LYS A 199 5.28 -18.13 -12.39
CA LYS A 199 4.46 -18.24 -11.16
C LYS A 199 2.98 -18.46 -11.52
N GLY A 200 2.25 -19.10 -10.60
CA GLY A 200 0.81 -19.43 -10.75
C GLY A 200 -0.08 -18.20 -10.90
N PRO A 201 -1.43 -18.36 -10.87
CA PRO A 201 -2.35 -17.25 -11.16
C PRO A 201 -2.20 -16.10 -10.15
N MET A 202 -1.57 -15.01 -10.61
CA MET A 202 -1.29 -13.77 -9.87
C MET A 202 -1.67 -12.57 -10.74
N GLY A 203 -1.79 -11.38 -10.13
CA GLY A 203 -1.96 -10.12 -10.86
C GLY A 203 -3.35 -9.87 -11.45
N ASN A 204 -4.35 -10.72 -11.16
CA ASN A 204 -5.72 -10.42 -11.57
C ASN A 204 -6.30 -9.30 -10.69
N VAL A 205 -6.44 -8.11 -11.27
CA VAL A 205 -6.86 -6.90 -10.54
C VAL A 205 -8.31 -7.02 -10.06
N THR A 206 -9.18 -7.68 -10.84
CA THR A 206 -10.58 -7.90 -10.42
C THR A 206 -10.65 -8.77 -9.17
N THR A 207 -9.79 -9.79 -9.07
CA THR A 207 -9.72 -10.64 -7.87
C THR A 207 -9.14 -9.89 -6.68
N GLY A 208 -8.12 -9.06 -6.88
CA GLY A 208 -7.55 -8.22 -5.82
C GLY A 208 -8.55 -7.18 -5.26
N THR A 209 -9.35 -6.56 -6.13
CA THR A 209 -10.37 -5.57 -5.72
C THR A 209 -11.46 -6.17 -4.83
N GLN A 210 -11.79 -7.45 -5.02
CA GLN A 210 -12.74 -8.18 -4.17
C GLN A 210 -12.21 -8.27 -2.74
N SER A 211 -10.92 -8.56 -2.54
CA SER A 211 -10.34 -8.60 -1.19
C SER A 211 -10.40 -7.25 -0.46
N SER A 212 -10.25 -6.12 -1.18
CA SER A 212 -10.41 -4.79 -0.59
C SER A 212 -11.86 -4.56 -0.15
N THR A 213 -12.80 -4.97 -1.01
CA THR A 213 -14.25 -4.84 -0.76
C THR A 213 -14.72 -5.71 0.41
N ASP A 214 -14.24 -6.94 0.49
CA ASP A 214 -14.54 -7.86 1.58
C ASP A 214 -13.97 -7.39 2.92
N LYS A 215 -12.90 -6.59 2.90
CA LYS A 215 -12.31 -5.98 4.10
C LYS A 215 -13.05 -4.72 4.55
N GLU A 216 -13.71 -4.01 3.64
CA GLU A 216 -14.53 -2.83 3.94
C GLU A 216 -15.98 -3.19 4.35
N SER A 217 -16.53 -4.29 3.84
CA SER A 217 -17.91 -4.74 4.13
C SER A 217 -18.11 -5.26 5.56
N LEU A 218 -17.04 -5.39 6.35
CA LEU A 218 -17.06 -5.88 7.74
C LEU A 218 -17.64 -4.86 8.75
N ARG A 219 -18.14 -3.72 8.28
CA ARG A 219 -18.94 -2.75 9.07
C ARG A 219 -20.42 -2.80 8.68
N GLY A 220 -21.01 -3.99 8.78
CA GLY A 220 -22.45 -4.22 8.70
C GLY A 220 -23.00 -4.64 10.05
#